data_AF-A0A847LJM3-F1
#
_entry.id   AF-A0A847LJM3-F1
#
_cell.length_a   1.000
_cell.length_b   1.000
_cell.length_c   1.000
_cell.angle_alpha   90.00
_cell.angle_beta   90.00
_cell.angle_gamma   90.00
#
_symmetry.space_group_name_H-M   'P 1'
#
loop_
_entity.id
_entity.type
_entity.pdbx_description
1 polymer ?
#
loop_
_entity_poly.entity_id
_entity_poly.type
_entity_poly.pdbx_seq_one_letter_code
_entity_poly.pdbx_strand_id
1 'polypeptide(L)'
;MALLKPAQIQAWWQTSLAVSGFRLLDDLPRRVWRDAVLHGKNALPPGLFALLWERLTRRNAGTRTERTGLPAEDELLAALGHTPGFEHLEGLFILHGAQPPEAFVAGVLAQVLDRLPGFHHPQVQMAARDLDAVLDQPPPPDPAFPAHRLLAQVCQDALARLQATPFALTPTDLFEIGHPHLFRLPADRTFYRRMMAAVAGIAPWATGTFTLKEESSTVVAHFGEPQILPLGGYDSLATKGDISSLVPSELGYIDEEMEVDLFDYKFSENQLLYFKREEGAVFRIRRDVTVALELTPFFEHERHLGLLFAWCFILAERIMETFVKDAVRLFFRFSGFQPTAFKEAGAFFRFFLEEKGIFRRIFLSSLGEPPADFQSIHTQGWLLGGEPDTQRKHVPLAFPQSEEFAAADPGEQERQLGASVVTVLKRMIGDADR
;
A
#
# COMPACT_ATOMS: atom_id res chain seq x y z
N MET A 1 15.54 32.24 -20.58
CA MET A 1 14.63 31.19 -21.10
C MET A 1 13.37 31.88 -21.58
N ALA A 2 12.85 31.54 -22.76
CA ALA A 2 11.67 32.21 -23.33
C ALA A 2 10.42 31.37 -23.05
N LEU A 3 9.39 32.00 -22.50
CA LEU A 3 8.08 31.37 -22.27
C LEU A 3 7.29 31.34 -23.58
N LEU A 4 6.53 30.27 -23.79
CA LEU A 4 5.62 30.14 -24.93
C LEU A 4 4.51 31.18 -24.83
N LYS A 5 4.19 31.81 -25.96
CA LYS A 5 3.00 32.66 -26.09
C LYS A 5 1.73 31.79 -26.15
N PRO A 6 0.54 32.33 -25.81
CA PRO A 6 -0.72 31.58 -25.86
C PRO A 6 -0.97 30.82 -27.17
N ALA A 7 -0.72 31.42 -28.33
CA ALA A 7 -0.86 30.76 -29.64
C ALA A 7 0.12 29.58 -29.84
N GLN A 8 1.31 29.63 -29.23
CA GLN A 8 2.31 28.56 -29.28
C GLN A 8 1.95 27.42 -28.31
N ILE A 9 1.41 27.75 -27.14
CA ILE A 9 0.84 26.77 -26.20
C ILE A 9 -0.30 26.01 -26.87
N GLN A 10 -1.20 26.71 -27.59
CA GLN A 10 -2.27 26.06 -28.33
C GLN A 10 -1.74 25.14 -29.44
N ALA A 11 -0.73 25.60 -30.21
CA ALA A 11 -0.11 24.78 -31.24
C ALA A 11 0.54 23.51 -30.64
N TRP A 12 1.23 23.64 -29.51
CA TRP A 12 1.77 22.50 -28.73
C TRP A 12 0.67 21.53 -28.30
N TRP A 13 -0.40 22.04 -27.68
CA TRP A 13 -1.54 21.27 -27.20
C TRP A 13 -2.21 20.49 -28.32
N GLN A 14 -2.63 21.17 -29.39
CA GLN A 14 -3.34 20.54 -30.51
C GLN A 14 -2.47 19.51 -31.24
N THR A 15 -1.20 19.85 -31.51
CA THR A 15 -0.30 18.92 -32.21
C THR A 15 -0.06 17.68 -31.36
N SER A 16 0.15 17.83 -30.05
CA SER A 16 0.34 16.69 -29.17
C SER A 16 -0.90 15.80 -29.11
N LEU A 17 -2.10 16.37 -28.97
CA LEU A 17 -3.33 15.57 -28.96
C LEU A 17 -3.53 14.84 -30.30
N ALA A 18 -3.37 15.53 -31.43
CA ALA A 18 -3.54 14.94 -32.76
C ALA A 18 -2.56 13.78 -33.00
N VAL A 19 -1.29 13.96 -32.64
CA VAL A 19 -0.26 12.91 -32.75
C VAL A 19 -0.64 11.65 -31.97
N SER A 20 -1.18 11.82 -30.77
CA SER A 20 -1.58 10.72 -29.89
C SER A 20 -3.01 10.20 -30.16
N GLY A 21 -3.72 10.75 -31.16
CA GLY A 21 -5.06 10.29 -31.57
C GLY A 21 -6.21 10.84 -30.73
N PHE A 22 -6.06 12.04 -30.18
CA PHE A 22 -7.10 12.75 -29.43
C PHE A 22 -7.46 14.07 -30.10
N ARG A 23 -8.76 14.41 -30.07
CA ARG A 23 -9.28 15.71 -30.46
C ARG A 23 -9.36 16.66 -29.26
N LEU A 24 -9.78 16.14 -28.12
CA LEU A 24 -9.96 16.87 -26.86
C LEU A 24 -9.80 15.90 -25.69
N LEU A 25 -9.29 16.40 -24.56
CA LEU A 25 -9.30 15.67 -23.29
C LEU A 25 -10.53 16.01 -22.46
N ASP A 26 -11.05 15.03 -21.74
CA ASP A 26 -12.10 15.24 -20.74
C ASP A 26 -11.57 16.07 -19.55
N ASP A 27 -12.49 16.58 -18.74
CA ASP A 27 -12.17 17.55 -17.68
C ASP A 27 -11.14 17.04 -16.67
N LEU A 28 -11.29 15.81 -16.17
CA LEU A 28 -10.39 15.27 -15.16
C LEU A 28 -8.96 15.02 -15.70
N PRO A 29 -8.74 14.29 -16.82
CA PRO A 29 -7.41 14.17 -17.44
C PRO A 29 -6.77 15.53 -17.73
N ARG A 30 -7.54 16.49 -18.27
CA ARG A 30 -7.07 17.85 -18.56
C ARG A 30 -6.58 18.57 -17.31
N ARG A 31 -7.33 18.51 -16.20
CA ARG A 31 -6.93 19.11 -14.91
C ARG A 31 -5.66 18.46 -14.36
N VAL A 32 -5.57 17.13 -14.34
CA VAL A 32 -4.40 16.41 -13.82
C VAL A 32 -3.14 16.72 -14.63
N TRP A 33 -3.24 16.77 -15.97
CA TRP A 33 -2.13 17.18 -16.83
C TRP A 33 -1.70 18.62 -16.54
N ARG A 34 -2.65 19.54 -16.44
CA ARG A 34 -2.39 20.95 -16.13
C ARG A 34 -1.61 21.06 -14.83
N ASP A 35 -2.09 20.41 -13.78
CA ASP A 35 -1.43 20.43 -12.47
C ASP A 35 -0.01 19.87 -12.57
N ALA A 36 0.22 18.78 -13.30
CA ALA A 36 1.56 18.23 -13.50
C ALA A 36 2.51 19.21 -14.22
N VAL A 37 2.03 19.92 -15.24
CA VAL A 37 2.79 20.96 -15.95
C VAL A 37 3.13 22.10 -14.99
N LEU A 38 2.18 22.56 -14.17
CA LEU A 38 2.41 23.64 -13.19
C LEU A 38 3.40 23.24 -12.09
N HIS A 39 3.49 21.95 -11.74
CA HIS A 39 4.43 21.42 -10.75
C HIS A 39 5.78 20.98 -11.35
N GLY A 40 6.15 21.52 -12.52
CA GLY A 40 7.50 21.44 -13.06
C GLY A 40 7.68 20.47 -14.23
N LYS A 41 6.65 19.71 -14.63
CA LYS A 41 6.67 18.88 -15.85
C LYS A 41 6.33 19.73 -17.09
N ASN A 42 6.98 20.88 -17.22
CA ASN A 42 6.60 21.99 -18.12
C ASN A 42 6.50 21.62 -19.61
N ALA A 43 7.17 20.55 -20.04
CA ALA A 43 7.15 20.06 -21.42
C ALA A 43 6.40 18.73 -21.58
N LEU A 44 5.62 18.28 -20.60
CA LEU A 44 4.85 17.03 -20.70
C LEU A 44 3.83 17.13 -21.85
N PRO A 45 3.92 16.29 -22.90
CA PRO A 45 2.96 16.31 -23.99
C PRO A 45 1.57 15.84 -23.50
N PRO A 46 0.49 16.62 -23.71
CA PRO A 46 -0.85 16.24 -23.24
C PRO A 46 -1.38 14.96 -23.90
N GLY A 47 -1.00 14.68 -25.15
CA GLY A 47 -1.37 13.45 -25.85
C GLY A 47 -0.68 12.21 -25.28
N LEU A 48 0.62 12.29 -24.97
CA LEU A 48 1.36 11.23 -24.27
C LEU A 48 0.73 10.96 -22.88
N PHE A 49 0.39 12.03 -22.15
CA PHE A 49 -0.31 11.90 -20.87
C PHE A 49 -1.66 11.20 -21.03
N ALA A 50 -2.42 11.49 -22.09
CA ALA A 50 -3.70 10.84 -22.36
C ALA A 50 -3.54 9.33 -22.65
N LEU A 51 -2.50 8.93 -23.40
CA LEU A 51 -2.19 7.51 -23.62
C LEU A 51 -1.77 6.82 -22.31
N LEU A 52 -0.97 7.49 -21.47
CA LEU A 52 -0.59 6.99 -20.16
C LEU A 52 -1.82 6.82 -19.25
N TRP A 53 -2.72 7.81 -19.27
CA TRP A 53 -4.00 7.78 -18.55
C TRP A 53 -4.81 6.54 -18.93
N GLU A 54 -5.05 6.33 -20.22
CA GLU A 54 -5.86 5.20 -20.69
C GLU A 54 -5.21 3.85 -20.38
N ARG A 55 -3.88 3.77 -20.48
CA ARG A 55 -3.14 2.56 -20.14
C ARG A 55 -3.32 2.18 -18.67
N LEU A 56 -3.18 3.15 -17.77
CA LEU A 56 -3.25 2.91 -16.33
C LEU A 56 -4.68 2.71 -15.84
N THR A 57 -5.60 3.57 -16.29
CA THR A 57 -6.98 3.61 -15.76
C THR A 57 -7.95 2.71 -16.51
N ARG A 58 -7.58 2.24 -17.72
CA ARG A 58 -8.49 1.59 -18.70
C ARG A 58 -9.72 2.45 -19.06
N ARG A 59 -9.69 3.75 -18.76
CA ARG A 59 -10.74 4.72 -19.07
C ARG A 59 -10.28 5.63 -20.20
N ASN A 60 -11.21 6.02 -21.06
CA ASN A 60 -10.94 6.99 -22.10
C ASN A 60 -10.49 8.33 -21.48
N ALA A 61 -9.46 8.95 -22.06
CA ALA A 61 -8.97 10.26 -21.65
C ALA A 61 -9.68 11.42 -22.37
N GLY A 62 -10.44 11.13 -23.45
CA GLY A 62 -11.28 12.12 -24.13
C GLY A 62 -11.80 11.69 -25.50
N THR A 63 -12.07 12.65 -26.38
CA THR A 63 -12.61 12.34 -27.71
C THR A 63 -11.49 11.87 -28.64
N ARG A 64 -11.62 10.67 -29.21
CA ARG A 64 -10.63 10.09 -30.14
C ARG A 64 -10.70 10.66 -31.55
N THR A 65 -9.57 10.62 -32.24
CA THR A 65 -9.44 10.88 -33.68
C THR A 65 -8.40 9.93 -34.27
N GLU A 66 -8.18 10.01 -35.59
CA GLU A 66 -7.17 9.19 -36.25
C GLU A 66 -5.78 9.53 -35.70
N ARG A 67 -5.08 8.51 -35.20
CA ARG A 67 -3.75 8.65 -34.60
C ARG A 67 -2.71 8.70 -35.72
N THR A 68 -1.98 9.80 -35.84
CA THR A 68 -0.85 9.88 -36.77
C THR A 68 0.40 9.20 -36.20
N GLY A 69 0.52 9.14 -34.86
CA GLY A 69 1.58 8.45 -34.14
C GLY A 69 2.93 9.17 -34.17
N LEU A 70 3.80 8.77 -33.25
CA LEU A 70 5.18 9.22 -33.18
C LEU A 70 6.04 8.06 -32.64
N PRO A 71 7.04 7.56 -33.38
CA PRO A 71 7.81 6.38 -32.95
C PRO A 71 8.42 6.51 -31.55
N ALA A 72 8.99 7.68 -31.23
CA ALA A 72 9.57 7.94 -29.91
C ALA A 72 8.52 7.95 -28.77
N GLU A 73 7.27 8.30 -29.06
CA GLU A 73 6.17 8.22 -28.08
C GLU A 73 5.81 6.76 -27.79
N ASP A 74 5.67 5.94 -28.84
CA ASP A 74 5.35 4.53 -28.73
C ASP A 74 6.47 3.76 -28.01
N GLU A 75 7.73 4.03 -28.35
CA GLU A 75 8.90 3.45 -27.67
C GLU A 75 8.96 3.86 -26.19
N LEU A 76 8.67 5.11 -25.87
CA LEU A 76 8.62 5.58 -24.49
C LEU A 76 7.51 4.89 -23.69
N LEU A 77 6.29 4.79 -24.24
CA LEU A 77 5.17 4.09 -23.60
C LEU A 77 5.46 2.59 -23.42
N ALA A 78 6.09 1.96 -24.41
CA ALA A 78 6.54 0.59 -24.31
C ALA A 78 7.59 0.44 -23.20
N ALA A 79 8.61 1.29 -23.16
CA ALA A 79 9.67 1.25 -22.15
C ALA A 79 9.11 1.47 -20.72
N LEU A 80 8.19 2.42 -20.55
CA LEU A 80 7.48 2.62 -19.28
C LEU A 80 6.69 1.36 -18.89
N GLY A 81 6.02 0.72 -19.84
CA GLY A 81 5.28 -0.52 -19.63
C GLY A 81 6.12 -1.73 -19.21
N HIS A 82 7.43 -1.73 -19.49
CA HIS A 82 8.37 -2.79 -19.07
C HIS A 82 9.20 -2.41 -17.85
N THR A 83 8.96 -1.22 -17.28
CA THR A 83 9.64 -0.77 -16.06
C THR A 83 9.16 -1.61 -14.88
N PRO A 84 10.05 -2.24 -14.09
CA PRO A 84 9.67 -3.03 -12.93
C PRO A 84 8.76 -2.26 -11.97
N GLY A 85 7.66 -2.89 -11.58
CA GLY A 85 6.62 -2.33 -10.72
C GLY A 85 5.56 -1.50 -11.46
N PHE A 86 5.81 -1.05 -12.69
CA PHE A 86 4.81 -0.31 -13.46
C PHE A 86 3.60 -1.19 -13.83
N GLU A 87 3.83 -2.49 -14.04
CA GLU A 87 2.82 -3.52 -14.23
C GLU A 87 1.82 -3.62 -13.07
N HIS A 88 2.23 -3.27 -11.85
CA HIS A 88 1.37 -3.32 -10.67
C HIS A 88 0.44 -2.11 -10.56
N LEU A 89 0.73 -1.00 -11.25
CA LEU A 89 -0.09 0.20 -11.21
C LEU A 89 -1.48 -0.02 -11.82
N GLU A 90 -1.58 -0.85 -12.85
CA GLU A 90 -2.86 -1.20 -13.45
C GLU A 90 -3.75 -1.95 -12.44
N GLY A 91 -3.15 -2.84 -11.64
CA GLY A 91 -3.82 -3.54 -10.56
C GLY A 91 -4.46 -2.61 -9.52
N LEU A 92 -3.87 -1.45 -9.24
CA LEU A 92 -4.43 -0.47 -8.31
C LEU A 92 -5.80 0.06 -8.78
N PHE A 93 -5.96 0.30 -10.08
CA PHE A 93 -7.22 0.76 -10.65
C PHE A 93 -8.26 -0.37 -10.72
N ILE A 94 -7.82 -1.60 -11.03
CA ILE A 94 -8.71 -2.78 -11.05
C ILE A 94 -9.31 -3.03 -9.65
N LEU A 95 -8.50 -2.94 -8.60
CA LEU A 95 -8.96 -3.16 -7.22
C LEU A 95 -9.98 -2.13 -6.72
N HIS A 96 -9.95 -0.91 -7.26
CA HIS A 96 -10.92 0.15 -6.93
C HIS A 96 -12.20 0.09 -7.78
N GLY A 97 -12.33 -0.91 -8.66
CA GLY A 97 -13.51 -1.14 -9.49
C GLY A 97 -13.64 -0.17 -10.66
N ALA A 98 -14.81 -0.18 -11.31
CA ALA A 98 -15.04 0.54 -12.57
C ALA A 98 -15.10 2.08 -12.41
N GLN A 99 -15.38 2.59 -11.21
CA GLN A 99 -15.52 4.02 -10.94
C GLN A 99 -14.72 4.45 -9.69
N PRO A 100 -13.38 4.45 -9.78
CA PRO A 100 -12.55 4.97 -8.70
C PRO A 100 -12.83 6.46 -8.45
N PRO A 101 -12.78 6.94 -7.20
CA PRO A 101 -12.94 8.37 -6.89
C PRO A 101 -11.97 9.25 -7.67
N GLU A 102 -12.40 10.41 -8.17
CA GLU A 102 -11.54 11.30 -8.97
C GLU A 102 -10.26 11.70 -8.22
N ALA A 103 -10.36 11.95 -6.92
CA ALA A 103 -9.22 12.31 -6.07
C ALA A 103 -8.18 11.18 -5.98
N PHE A 104 -8.63 9.91 -6.01
CA PHE A 104 -7.73 8.76 -6.05
C PHE A 104 -6.99 8.71 -7.38
N VAL A 105 -7.72 8.79 -8.50
CA VAL A 105 -7.12 8.75 -9.85
C VAL A 105 -6.11 9.87 -10.05
N ALA A 106 -6.48 11.10 -9.68
CA ALA A 106 -5.60 12.25 -9.74
C ALA A 106 -4.35 12.09 -8.86
N GLY A 107 -4.53 11.59 -7.63
CA GLY A 107 -3.44 11.35 -6.70
C GLY A 107 -2.45 10.29 -7.19
N VAL A 108 -2.95 9.16 -7.71
CA VAL A 108 -2.14 8.09 -8.30
C VAL A 108 -1.33 8.64 -9.49
N LEU A 109 -1.98 9.31 -10.43
CA LEU A 109 -1.31 9.81 -11.64
C LEU A 109 -0.29 10.90 -11.33
N ALA A 110 -0.60 11.85 -10.44
CA ALA A 110 0.36 12.85 -10.00
C ALA A 110 1.62 12.20 -9.43
N GLN A 111 1.45 11.19 -8.58
CA GLN A 111 2.56 10.45 -8.00
C GLN A 111 3.37 9.64 -9.02
N VAL A 112 2.72 9.05 -10.02
CA VAL A 112 3.41 8.37 -11.13
C VAL A 112 4.24 9.39 -11.90
N LEU A 113 3.63 10.51 -12.31
CA LEU A 113 4.29 11.56 -13.09
C LEU A 113 5.48 12.19 -12.35
N ASP A 114 5.38 12.40 -11.03
CA ASP A 114 6.47 12.92 -10.21
C ASP A 114 7.72 12.04 -10.31
N ARG A 115 7.52 10.71 -10.33
CA ARG A 115 8.59 9.70 -10.37
C ARG A 115 9.12 9.43 -11.78
N LEU A 116 8.35 9.74 -12.82
CA LEU A 116 8.84 9.64 -14.20
C LEU A 116 9.99 10.61 -14.46
N PRO A 117 10.95 10.25 -15.34
CA PRO A 117 11.98 11.18 -15.82
C PRO A 117 11.34 12.51 -16.22
N GLY A 118 11.91 13.62 -15.76
CA GLY A 118 11.32 14.94 -15.98
C GLY A 118 11.20 15.28 -17.47
N PHE A 119 10.03 15.77 -17.88
CA PHE A 119 9.78 16.31 -19.21
C PHE A 119 10.20 17.78 -19.23
N HIS A 120 11.44 18.03 -19.67
CA HIS A 120 12.02 19.37 -19.72
C HIS A 120 12.61 19.65 -21.09
N HIS A 121 12.21 20.77 -21.69
CA HIS A 121 12.81 21.26 -22.92
C HIS A 121 12.96 22.79 -22.86
N PRO A 122 14.12 23.35 -23.22
CA PRO A 122 14.39 24.78 -23.03
C PRO A 122 13.49 25.70 -23.87
N GLN A 123 12.87 25.17 -24.92
CA GLN A 123 11.93 25.89 -25.80
C GLN A 123 10.46 25.63 -25.47
N VAL A 124 10.15 24.76 -24.51
CA VAL A 124 8.78 24.43 -24.11
C VAL A 124 8.64 24.74 -22.62
N GLN A 125 8.27 25.99 -22.34
CA GLN A 125 7.98 26.47 -21.00
C GLN A 125 6.71 27.31 -21.03
N MET A 126 5.79 27.06 -20.11
CA MET A 126 4.48 27.71 -20.07
C MET A 126 4.35 28.47 -18.77
N ALA A 127 3.86 29.71 -18.82
CA ALA A 127 3.45 30.42 -17.63
C ALA A 127 2.08 29.91 -17.18
N ALA A 128 1.84 29.80 -15.88
CA ALA A 128 0.56 29.33 -15.34
C ALA A 128 -0.64 30.12 -15.90
N ARG A 129 -0.53 31.45 -15.90
CA ARG A 129 -1.56 32.35 -16.42
C ARG A 129 -1.87 32.12 -17.90
N ASP A 130 -0.83 31.92 -18.72
CA ASP A 130 -1.00 31.75 -20.17
C ASP A 130 -1.58 30.37 -20.49
N LEU A 131 -1.17 29.34 -19.72
CA LEU A 131 -1.74 28.01 -19.83
C LEU A 131 -3.25 28.02 -19.51
N ASP A 132 -3.63 28.64 -18.39
CA ASP A 132 -5.03 28.75 -17.96
C ASP A 132 -5.87 29.48 -19.02
N ALA A 133 -5.37 30.61 -19.52
CA ALA A 133 -6.05 31.38 -20.56
C ALA A 133 -6.28 30.55 -21.84
N VAL A 134 -5.32 29.71 -22.23
CA VAL A 134 -5.44 28.85 -23.41
C VAL A 134 -6.43 27.70 -23.19
N LEU A 135 -6.46 27.11 -22.00
CA LEU A 135 -7.40 26.04 -21.67
C LEU A 135 -8.84 26.53 -21.55
N ASP A 136 -9.05 27.78 -21.13
CA ASP A 136 -10.37 28.42 -21.02
C ASP A 136 -10.84 29.02 -22.35
N GLN A 137 -9.94 29.72 -23.06
CA GLN A 137 -10.23 30.42 -24.31
C GLN A 137 -9.10 30.18 -25.33
N PRO A 138 -9.16 29.08 -26.10
CA PRO A 138 -8.07 28.69 -26.98
C PRO A 138 -7.89 29.72 -28.12
N PRO A 139 -6.73 30.39 -28.23
CA PRO A 139 -6.43 31.26 -29.35
C PRO A 139 -6.19 30.42 -30.63
N PRO A 140 -6.15 31.03 -31.83
CA PRO A 140 -5.68 30.31 -33.02
C PRO A 140 -4.22 29.84 -32.82
N PRO A 141 -3.87 28.60 -33.22
CA PRO A 141 -2.52 28.08 -33.07
C PRO A 141 -1.53 28.84 -33.96
N ASP A 142 -0.32 29.07 -33.45
CA ASP A 142 0.78 29.66 -34.24
C ASP A 142 1.32 28.62 -35.25
N PRO A 143 1.10 28.80 -36.57
CA PRO A 143 1.55 27.83 -37.57
C PRO A 143 3.07 27.81 -37.73
N ALA A 144 3.78 28.84 -37.28
CA ALA A 144 5.24 28.91 -37.35
C ALA A 144 5.91 28.16 -36.18
N PHE A 145 5.15 27.78 -35.15
CA PHE A 145 5.69 27.07 -34.00
C PHE A 145 5.98 25.59 -34.35
N PRO A 146 7.23 25.10 -34.21
CA PRO A 146 7.63 23.77 -34.68
C PRO A 146 7.21 22.65 -33.70
N ALA A 147 5.93 22.60 -33.32
CA ALA A 147 5.39 21.70 -32.29
C ALA A 147 5.75 20.22 -32.54
N HIS A 148 5.56 19.72 -33.76
CA HIS A 148 5.83 18.32 -34.10
C HIS A 148 7.29 17.92 -33.88
N ARG A 149 8.24 18.78 -34.28
CA ARG A 149 9.67 18.54 -34.06
C ARG A 149 10.01 18.57 -32.57
N LEU A 150 9.45 19.52 -31.83
CA LEU A 150 9.69 19.65 -30.39
C LEU A 150 9.12 18.46 -29.61
N LEU A 151 7.96 17.94 -30.01
CA LEU A 151 7.36 16.73 -29.43
C LEU A 151 8.29 15.53 -29.60
N ALA A 152 8.82 15.32 -30.81
CA ALA A 152 9.80 14.28 -31.08
C ALA A 152 11.05 14.39 -30.19
N GLN A 153 11.59 15.60 -30.05
CA GLN A 153 12.75 15.86 -29.18
C GLN A 153 12.44 15.58 -27.71
N VAL A 154 11.30 16.06 -27.20
CA VAL A 154 10.88 15.83 -25.81
C VAL A 154 10.71 14.34 -25.49
N CYS A 155 10.04 13.59 -26.37
CA CYS A 155 9.85 12.15 -26.18
C CYS A 155 11.19 11.40 -26.25
N GLN A 156 12.05 11.75 -27.20
CA GLN A 156 13.36 11.14 -27.36
C GLN A 156 14.29 11.43 -26.17
N ASP A 157 14.29 12.66 -25.66
CA ASP A 157 15.05 13.05 -24.46
C ASP A 157 14.53 12.31 -23.22
N ALA A 158 13.22 12.17 -23.06
CA ALA A 158 12.62 11.42 -21.96
C ALA A 158 12.97 9.92 -22.03
N LEU A 159 12.92 9.32 -23.23
CA LEU A 159 13.32 7.94 -23.46
C LEU A 159 14.81 7.72 -23.16
N ALA A 160 15.68 8.60 -23.64
CA ALA A 160 17.12 8.53 -23.36
C ALA A 160 17.41 8.62 -21.86
N ARG A 161 16.69 9.47 -21.11
CA ARG A 161 16.82 9.55 -19.64
C ARG A 161 16.35 8.28 -18.95
N LEU A 162 15.23 7.70 -19.39
CA LEU A 162 14.71 6.44 -18.86
C LEU A 162 15.70 5.28 -19.09
N GLN A 163 16.39 5.27 -20.23
CA GLN A 163 17.41 4.27 -20.54
C GLN A 163 18.72 4.49 -19.77
N ALA A 164 19.10 5.75 -19.54
CA ALA A 164 20.34 6.10 -18.84
C ALA A 164 20.26 5.84 -17.32
N THR A 165 19.09 6.03 -16.72
CA THR A 165 18.86 5.80 -15.28
C THR A 165 17.77 4.75 -15.14
N PRO A 166 18.08 3.50 -14.75
CA PRO A 166 17.07 2.46 -14.60
C PRO A 166 16.03 2.92 -13.58
N PHE A 167 14.84 3.23 -14.09
CA PHE A 167 13.67 3.55 -13.31
C PHE A 167 13.03 2.24 -12.86
N ALA A 168 12.65 2.16 -11.58
CA ALA A 168 11.89 1.05 -11.04
C ALA A 168 11.00 1.59 -9.92
N LEU A 169 9.76 1.12 -9.88
CA LEU A 169 8.86 1.42 -8.78
C LEU A 169 9.10 0.38 -7.68
N THR A 170 9.63 0.83 -6.56
CA THR A 170 9.83 -0.05 -5.41
C THR A 170 8.50 -0.42 -4.75
N PRO A 171 8.42 -1.47 -3.92
CA PRO A 171 7.20 -1.76 -3.14
C PRO A 171 6.75 -0.57 -2.28
N THR A 172 7.68 0.23 -1.79
CA THR A 172 7.43 1.48 -1.06
C THR A 172 6.75 2.51 -1.96
N ASP A 173 7.23 2.68 -3.21
CA ASP A 173 6.59 3.59 -4.17
C ASP A 173 5.18 3.12 -4.54
N LEU A 174 4.99 1.83 -4.75
CA LEU A 174 3.68 1.26 -5.08
C LEU A 174 2.67 1.45 -3.94
N PHE A 175 3.12 1.30 -2.70
CA PHE A 175 2.27 1.58 -1.53
C PHE A 175 1.92 3.07 -1.45
N GLU A 176 2.89 3.96 -1.67
CA GLU A 176 2.63 5.41 -1.68
C GLU A 176 1.64 5.81 -2.78
N ILE A 177 1.83 5.28 -3.99
CA ILE A 177 0.97 5.53 -5.15
C ILE A 177 -0.43 4.98 -4.90
N GLY A 178 -0.56 3.76 -4.36
CA GLY A 178 -1.83 3.10 -4.09
C GLY A 178 -2.64 3.70 -2.95
N HIS A 179 -2.03 4.48 -2.06
CA HIS A 179 -2.72 5.05 -0.89
C HIS A 179 -2.51 6.57 -0.80
N PRO A 180 -2.92 7.35 -1.84
CA PRO A 180 -2.66 8.78 -1.88
C PRO A 180 -3.29 9.54 -0.70
N HIS A 181 -4.37 9.00 -0.13
CA HIS A 181 -5.06 9.57 1.02
C HIS A 181 -4.27 9.48 2.34
N LEU A 182 -3.28 8.57 2.44
CA LEU A 182 -2.37 8.44 3.59
C LEU A 182 -1.21 9.42 3.53
N PHE A 183 -0.87 9.92 2.34
CA PHE A 183 0.33 10.73 2.09
C PHE A 183 -0.03 12.16 1.70
N ARG A 184 -0.91 12.76 2.52
CA ARG A 184 -1.39 14.15 2.32
C ARG A 184 -0.29 15.15 2.66
N LEU A 185 0.46 14.91 3.74
CA LEU A 185 1.55 15.78 4.15
C LEU A 185 2.89 15.23 3.64
N PRO A 186 3.84 16.09 3.24
CA PRO A 186 5.21 15.67 2.91
C PRO A 186 5.92 14.93 4.05
N ALA A 187 5.57 15.26 5.29
CA ALA A 187 6.08 14.60 6.49
C ALA A 187 5.70 13.12 6.56
N ASP A 188 4.45 12.76 6.23
CA ASP A 188 3.97 11.36 6.23
C ASP A 188 4.80 10.48 5.27
N ARG A 189 5.13 11.03 4.09
CA ARG A 189 5.97 10.34 3.10
C ARG A 189 7.38 10.13 3.63
N THR A 190 7.97 11.15 4.22
CA THR A 190 9.32 11.08 4.76
C THR A 190 9.39 10.10 5.93
N PHE A 191 8.40 10.12 6.82
CA PHE A 191 8.26 9.17 7.91
C PHE A 191 8.13 7.74 7.40
N TYR A 192 7.20 7.46 6.48
CA TYR A 192 7.00 6.14 5.90
C TYR A 192 8.24 5.59 5.22
N ARG A 193 8.92 6.40 4.38
CA ARG A 193 10.15 5.98 3.72
C ARG A 193 11.26 5.65 4.70
N ARG A 194 11.41 6.45 5.77
CA ARG A 194 12.39 6.18 6.84
C ARG A 194 12.04 4.90 7.59
N MET A 195 10.78 4.72 7.94
CA MET A 195 10.30 3.50 8.59
C MET A 195 10.56 2.27 7.70
N MET A 196 10.18 2.31 6.43
CA MET A 196 10.37 1.18 5.51
C MET A 196 11.83 0.90 5.17
N ALA A 197 12.67 1.93 5.09
CA ALA A 197 14.12 1.76 4.97
C ALA A 197 14.70 1.04 6.19
N ALA A 198 14.30 1.45 7.40
CA ALA A 198 14.68 0.77 8.63
C ALA A 198 14.13 -0.67 8.71
N VAL A 199 12.89 -0.93 8.26
CA VAL A 199 12.33 -2.29 8.15
C VAL A 199 13.23 -3.15 7.25
N ALA A 200 13.60 -2.65 6.08
CA ALA A 200 14.46 -3.36 5.14
C ALA A 200 15.88 -3.59 5.69
N GLY A 201 16.42 -2.65 6.48
CA GLY A 201 17.72 -2.78 7.12
C GLY A 201 17.74 -3.73 8.32
N ILE A 202 16.69 -3.72 9.15
CA ILE A 202 16.57 -4.56 10.35
C ILE A 202 16.23 -6.01 9.99
N ALA A 203 15.35 -6.23 9.00
CA ALA A 203 14.80 -7.55 8.67
C ALA A 203 15.86 -8.65 8.43
N PRO A 204 16.96 -8.42 7.68
CA PRO A 204 18.00 -9.43 7.47
C PRO A 204 18.63 -9.94 8.77
N TRP A 205 18.74 -9.07 9.77
CA TRP A 205 19.33 -9.37 11.09
C TRP A 205 18.33 -9.97 12.07
N ALA A 206 17.03 -9.84 11.79
CA ALA A 206 15.95 -10.43 12.56
C ALA A 206 15.60 -11.87 12.11
N THR A 207 16.48 -12.50 11.32
CA THR A 207 16.29 -13.86 10.82
C THR A 207 16.72 -14.90 11.86
N GLY A 208 15.91 -15.95 12.01
CA GLY A 208 16.20 -17.09 12.89
C GLY A 208 15.15 -18.17 12.70
N THR A 209 15.58 -19.43 12.63
CA THR A 209 14.66 -20.57 12.65
C THR A 209 14.43 -21.00 14.09
N PHE A 210 13.15 -21.06 14.45
CA PHE A 210 12.70 -21.36 15.79
C PHE A 210 11.85 -22.62 15.76
N THR A 211 12.33 -23.67 16.43
CA THR A 211 11.53 -24.89 16.59
C THR A 211 10.66 -24.73 17.82
N LEU A 212 9.36 -24.52 17.61
CA LEU A 212 8.39 -24.56 18.69
C LEU A 212 8.23 -25.99 19.18
N LYS A 213 8.38 -26.19 20.49
CA LYS A 213 8.00 -27.43 21.17
C LYS A 213 6.49 -27.44 21.35
N GLU A 214 5.85 -28.60 21.21
CA GLU A 214 4.41 -28.71 21.43
C GLU A 214 4.07 -28.40 22.89
N GLU A 215 3.34 -27.29 23.11
CA GLU A 215 2.78 -26.93 24.41
C GLU A 215 1.41 -27.61 24.58
N SER A 216 1.15 -28.17 25.76
CA SER A 216 -0.05 -28.97 26.06
C SER A 216 -1.29 -28.13 26.42
N SER A 217 -1.19 -26.80 26.52
CA SER A 217 -2.33 -25.95 26.88
C SER A 217 -3.10 -25.52 25.63
N THR A 218 -4.07 -26.30 25.20
CA THR A 218 -5.01 -25.91 24.14
C THR A 218 -6.16 -25.10 24.74
N VAL A 219 -6.41 -23.91 24.21
CA VAL A 219 -7.62 -23.12 24.50
C VAL A 219 -8.56 -23.23 23.31
N VAL A 220 -9.86 -23.41 23.58
CA VAL A 220 -10.89 -23.52 22.55
C VAL A 220 -11.10 -22.14 21.92
N ALA A 221 -10.75 -21.97 20.63
CA ALA A 221 -11.14 -20.79 19.88
C ALA A 221 -12.57 -20.99 19.34
N HIS A 222 -13.50 -20.09 19.68
CA HIS A 222 -14.86 -20.11 19.15
C HIS A 222 -14.94 -19.44 17.76
N PHE A 223 -15.87 -19.91 16.93
CA PHE A 223 -16.15 -19.41 15.57
C PHE A 223 -16.51 -17.90 15.56
N GLY A 224 -15.91 -17.11 14.65
CA GLY A 224 -16.23 -15.69 14.42
C GLY A 224 -15.06 -14.74 14.15
N GLU A 225 -13.81 -15.20 14.32
CA GLU A 225 -12.62 -14.38 14.06
C GLU A 225 -12.19 -14.42 12.58
N PRO A 226 -11.69 -13.31 12.01
CA PRO A 226 -11.33 -13.23 10.59
C PRO A 226 -10.19 -14.20 10.27
N GLN A 227 -10.47 -15.17 9.39
CA GLN A 227 -9.49 -16.14 8.88
C GLN A 227 -9.04 -15.73 7.48
N ILE A 228 -7.74 -15.89 7.19
CA ILE A 228 -7.13 -15.59 5.88
C ILE A 228 -7.43 -16.70 4.85
N LEU A 229 -7.67 -17.92 5.31
CA LEU A 229 -8.07 -19.06 4.47
C LEU A 229 -9.12 -19.87 5.24
N PRO A 230 -10.21 -20.31 4.60
CA PRO A 230 -11.13 -21.22 5.25
C PRO A 230 -10.48 -22.61 5.36
N LEU A 231 -10.22 -23.06 6.58
CA LEU A 231 -9.74 -24.41 6.89
C LEU A 231 -10.93 -25.30 7.29
N GLY A 232 -10.97 -26.53 6.79
CA GLY A 232 -12.00 -27.54 7.09
C GLY A 232 -12.58 -28.21 5.85
N GLY A 233 -12.81 -29.52 5.94
CA GLY A 233 -13.49 -30.30 4.90
C GLY A 233 -15.01 -30.16 4.98
N TYR A 234 -15.71 -31.03 4.25
CA TYR A 234 -17.15 -31.21 4.39
C TYR A 234 -17.41 -32.31 5.42
N ASP A 235 -18.12 -31.99 6.51
CA ASP A 235 -18.34 -32.89 7.66
C ASP A 235 -19.66 -33.67 7.56
N SER A 236 -20.70 -33.04 7.02
CA SER A 236 -21.96 -33.73 6.74
C SER A 236 -22.75 -33.04 5.64
N LEU A 237 -23.66 -33.79 5.03
CA LEU A 237 -24.74 -33.24 4.20
C LEU A 237 -25.88 -32.86 5.13
N ALA A 238 -26.34 -31.61 5.09
CA ALA A 238 -27.52 -31.22 5.84
C ALA A 238 -28.75 -31.94 5.24
N THR A 239 -29.36 -32.88 5.97
CA THR A 239 -30.50 -33.69 5.53
C THR A 239 -31.81 -32.92 5.52
N LYS A 240 -31.87 -31.85 4.72
CA LYS A 240 -33.10 -31.09 4.45
C LYS A 240 -33.69 -31.32 3.06
N GLY A 241 -33.10 -32.21 2.26
CA GLY A 241 -33.58 -32.59 0.94
C GLY A 241 -33.29 -34.05 0.58
N ASP A 242 -33.81 -34.50 -0.55
CA ASP A 242 -33.56 -35.84 -1.13
C ASP A 242 -32.20 -35.87 -1.87
N ILE A 243 -31.57 -37.04 -1.98
CA ILE A 243 -30.24 -37.21 -2.61
C ILE A 243 -30.22 -36.75 -4.09
N SER A 244 -31.38 -36.73 -4.73
CA SER A 244 -31.61 -36.16 -6.07
C SER A 244 -31.36 -34.64 -6.14
N SER A 245 -31.36 -33.95 -5.00
CA SER A 245 -31.08 -32.51 -4.86
C SER A 245 -29.60 -32.22 -4.55
N LEU A 246 -28.74 -33.23 -4.61
CA LEU A 246 -27.32 -33.14 -4.29
C LEU A 246 -26.53 -32.90 -5.58
N VAL A 247 -26.30 -31.63 -5.94
CA VAL A 247 -25.54 -31.27 -7.15
C VAL A 247 -24.51 -30.16 -6.84
N PRO A 248 -23.26 -30.24 -7.33
CA PRO A 248 -22.18 -29.32 -6.94
C PRO A 248 -22.26 -27.87 -7.45
N SER A 249 -23.32 -27.44 -8.14
CA SER A 249 -23.35 -26.11 -8.76
C SER A 249 -24.75 -25.62 -9.13
N GLU A 250 -25.59 -25.32 -8.14
CA GLU A 250 -26.88 -24.66 -8.41
C GLU A 250 -26.73 -23.21 -8.90
N LEU A 251 -25.52 -22.64 -8.82
CA LEU A 251 -25.11 -21.41 -9.54
C LEU A 251 -25.29 -21.53 -11.06
N GLY A 252 -25.30 -22.74 -11.64
CA GLY A 252 -25.52 -22.96 -13.07
C GLY A 252 -26.99 -22.89 -13.51
N TYR A 253 -27.93 -22.77 -12.57
CA TYR A 253 -29.36 -22.61 -12.86
C TYR A 253 -29.88 -21.19 -12.54
N ILE A 254 -28.97 -20.28 -12.18
CA ILE A 254 -29.29 -18.86 -12.06
C ILE A 254 -29.42 -18.33 -13.48
N ASP A 255 -30.66 -18.11 -13.89
CA ASP A 255 -30.97 -17.50 -15.17
C ASP A 255 -31.29 -16.03 -14.92
N GLU A 256 -30.36 -15.14 -15.27
CA GLU A 256 -30.50 -13.69 -15.08
C GLU A 256 -31.66 -13.09 -15.88
N GLU A 257 -32.25 -13.84 -16.83
CA GLU A 257 -33.42 -13.43 -17.60
C GLU A 257 -34.76 -13.85 -16.96
N MET A 258 -34.75 -14.66 -15.90
CA MET A 258 -35.96 -15.14 -15.21
C MET A 258 -36.20 -14.40 -13.89
N GLU A 259 -37.46 -14.03 -13.61
CA GLU A 259 -37.85 -13.38 -12.34
C GLU A 259 -37.79 -14.31 -11.12
N VAL A 260 -37.98 -15.62 -11.32
CA VAL A 260 -37.88 -16.66 -10.28
C VAL A 260 -37.29 -17.89 -10.91
N ASP A 261 -36.09 -18.27 -10.48
CA ASP A 261 -35.41 -19.43 -11.03
C ASP A 261 -35.63 -20.71 -10.18
N LEU A 262 -35.05 -21.82 -10.64
CA LEU A 262 -35.19 -23.11 -9.97
C LEU A 262 -34.47 -23.12 -8.60
N PHE A 263 -33.43 -22.29 -8.43
CA PHE A 263 -32.73 -22.12 -7.17
C PHE A 263 -33.62 -21.38 -6.16
N ASP A 264 -34.27 -20.29 -6.56
CA ASP A 264 -35.20 -19.52 -5.72
C ASP A 264 -36.34 -20.39 -5.20
N TYR A 265 -36.95 -21.20 -6.08
CA TYR A 265 -38.02 -22.11 -5.71
C TYR A 265 -37.56 -23.12 -4.65
N LYS A 266 -36.44 -23.81 -4.89
CA LYS A 266 -35.92 -24.82 -3.96
C LYS A 266 -35.39 -24.23 -2.65
N PHE A 267 -34.83 -23.02 -2.70
CA PHE A 267 -34.41 -22.27 -1.51
C PHE A 267 -35.63 -21.94 -0.63
N SER A 268 -36.70 -21.43 -1.22
CA SER A 268 -37.92 -21.08 -0.48
C SER A 268 -38.60 -22.28 0.17
N GLU A 269 -38.56 -23.45 -0.49
CA GLU A 269 -39.11 -24.71 0.01
C GLU A 269 -38.17 -25.47 0.98
N ASN A 270 -37.01 -24.90 1.33
CA ASN A 270 -35.96 -25.55 2.15
C ASN A 270 -35.45 -26.90 1.60
N GLN A 271 -35.55 -27.12 0.29
CA GLN A 271 -35.17 -28.40 -0.35
C GLN A 271 -33.70 -28.47 -0.78
N LEU A 272 -32.90 -27.47 -0.41
CA LEU A 272 -31.48 -27.40 -0.75
C LEU A 272 -30.62 -28.24 0.18
N LEU A 273 -29.86 -29.17 -0.41
CA LEU A 273 -28.80 -29.92 0.25
C LEU A 273 -27.47 -29.18 0.08
N TYR A 274 -27.06 -28.44 1.11
CA TYR A 274 -25.75 -27.79 1.15
C TYR A 274 -24.75 -28.65 1.92
N PHE A 275 -23.48 -28.57 1.52
CA PHE A 275 -22.40 -29.11 2.32
C PHE A 275 -22.33 -28.35 3.64
N LYS A 276 -22.56 -29.05 4.77
CA LYS A 276 -22.28 -28.51 6.09
C LYS A 276 -20.77 -28.61 6.28
N ARG A 277 -20.12 -27.44 6.35
CA ARG A 277 -18.68 -27.35 6.64
C ARG A 277 -18.39 -27.98 8.01
N GLU A 278 -17.24 -28.61 8.13
CA GLU A 278 -16.72 -29.11 9.39
C GLU A 278 -16.68 -27.99 10.42
N GLU A 279 -17.53 -28.10 11.44
CA GLU A 279 -17.56 -27.22 12.63
C GLU A 279 -16.41 -27.59 13.60
N GLY A 280 -15.31 -28.11 13.06
CA GLY A 280 -14.13 -28.50 13.82
C GLY A 280 -13.56 -27.28 14.52
N ALA A 281 -13.71 -27.22 15.85
CA ALA A 281 -13.05 -26.23 16.66
C ALA A 281 -11.54 -26.34 16.45
N VAL A 282 -10.93 -25.33 15.80
CA VAL A 282 -9.48 -25.26 15.70
C VAL A 282 -8.96 -24.84 17.07
N PHE A 283 -8.38 -25.79 17.81
CA PHE A 283 -7.68 -25.50 19.05
C PHE A 283 -6.43 -24.67 18.72
N ARG A 284 -6.47 -23.37 19.04
CA ARG A 284 -5.32 -22.47 18.92
C ARG A 284 -4.98 -21.91 20.28
N ILE A 285 -3.70 -21.81 20.57
CA ILE A 285 -3.24 -21.07 21.74
C ILE A 285 -3.47 -19.59 21.44
N ARG A 286 -4.12 -18.88 22.37
CA ARG A 286 -4.23 -17.41 22.31
C ARG A 286 -3.07 -16.80 23.09
N ARG A 287 -2.25 -15.99 22.42
CA ARG A 287 -1.08 -15.33 23.03
C ARG A 287 -1.27 -13.83 22.97
N ASP A 288 -1.31 -13.21 24.14
CA ASP A 288 -1.41 -11.76 24.27
C ASP A 288 -0.09 -11.20 24.78
N VAL A 289 0.63 -10.52 23.89
CA VAL A 289 1.97 -10.01 24.15
C VAL A 289 1.91 -8.51 24.40
N THR A 290 2.23 -8.07 25.61
CA THR A 290 2.45 -6.64 25.90
C THR A 290 3.92 -6.31 25.74
N VAL A 291 4.24 -5.31 24.93
CA VAL A 291 5.59 -4.76 24.79
C VAL A 291 5.61 -3.41 25.49
N ALA A 292 6.29 -3.33 26.64
CA ALA A 292 6.41 -2.12 27.43
C ALA A 292 7.74 -1.41 27.12
N LEU A 293 7.65 -0.20 26.58
CA LEU A 293 8.80 0.63 26.22
C LEU A 293 8.70 2.00 26.89
N GLU A 294 9.78 2.39 27.55
CA GLU A 294 9.94 3.74 28.07
C GLU A 294 10.62 4.62 27.02
N LEU A 295 9.93 5.68 26.61
CA LEU A 295 10.42 6.65 25.64
C LEU A 295 11.20 7.76 26.35
N THR A 296 12.32 8.17 25.73
CA THR A 296 13.14 9.30 26.19
C THR A 296 13.20 10.39 25.10
N PRO A 297 13.78 11.57 25.38
CA PRO A 297 13.96 12.62 24.36
C PRO A 297 14.71 12.18 23.10
N PHE A 298 15.39 11.02 23.13
CA PHE A 298 15.97 10.34 21.98
C PHE A 298 15.00 10.26 20.78
N PHE A 299 13.70 10.05 21.03
CA PHE A 299 12.68 9.89 19.99
C PHE A 299 12.11 11.19 19.43
N GLU A 300 12.54 12.36 19.92
CA GLU A 300 12.14 13.65 19.31
C GLU A 300 12.68 13.77 17.88
N HIS A 301 13.82 13.13 17.60
CA HIS A 301 14.37 13.08 16.27
C HIS A 301 13.60 12.09 15.39
N GLU A 302 12.99 12.57 14.30
CA GLU A 302 12.15 11.77 13.39
C GLU A 302 12.80 10.47 12.89
N ARG A 303 14.13 10.45 12.67
CA ARG A 303 14.88 9.24 12.33
C ARG A 303 14.70 8.13 13.37
N HIS A 304 14.84 8.47 14.66
CA HIS A 304 14.75 7.51 15.76
C HIS A 304 13.31 7.05 15.97
N LEU A 305 12.34 7.95 15.75
CA LEU A 305 10.93 7.59 15.74
C LEU A 305 10.61 6.60 14.62
N GLY A 306 11.11 6.81 13.40
CA GLY A 306 10.98 5.85 12.30
C GLY A 306 11.60 4.49 12.61
N LEU A 307 12.78 4.47 13.24
CA LEU A 307 13.45 3.22 13.70
C LEU A 307 12.60 2.47 14.74
N LEU A 308 11.97 3.19 15.68
CA LEU A 308 11.09 2.59 16.69
C LEU A 308 9.92 1.85 16.04
N PHE A 309 9.17 2.51 15.15
CA PHE A 309 8.02 1.91 14.49
C PHE A 309 8.42 0.77 13.54
N ALA A 310 9.56 0.90 12.86
CA ALA A 310 10.13 -0.19 12.06
C ALA A 310 10.45 -1.43 12.93
N TRP A 311 11.09 -1.22 14.08
CA TRP A 311 11.39 -2.29 15.02
C TRP A 311 10.12 -2.91 15.62
N CYS A 312 9.11 -2.10 15.99
CA CYS A 312 7.81 -2.60 16.44
C CYS A 312 7.16 -3.50 15.40
N PHE A 313 7.19 -3.08 14.12
CA PHE A 313 6.65 -3.85 13.01
C PHE A 313 7.39 -5.18 12.83
N ILE A 314 8.73 -5.15 12.76
CA ILE A 314 9.55 -6.36 12.63
C ILE A 314 9.34 -7.31 13.82
N LEU A 315 9.36 -6.80 15.05
CA LEU A 315 9.13 -7.63 16.23
C LEU A 315 7.77 -8.32 16.16
N ALA A 316 6.72 -7.58 15.79
CA ALA A 316 5.38 -8.14 15.67
C ALA A 316 5.29 -9.20 14.55
N GLU A 317 5.86 -8.90 13.39
CA GLU A 317 5.90 -9.83 12.25
C GLU A 317 6.61 -11.12 12.63
N ARG A 318 7.80 -11.03 13.26
CA ARG A 318 8.58 -12.20 13.64
C ARG A 318 7.93 -13.02 14.76
N ILE A 319 7.27 -12.39 15.73
CA ILE A 319 6.48 -13.11 16.75
C ILE A 319 5.31 -13.84 16.07
N MET A 320 4.55 -13.16 15.20
CA MET A 320 3.42 -13.78 14.48
C MET A 320 3.86 -14.92 13.57
N GLU A 321 5.01 -14.81 12.91
CA GLU A 321 5.59 -15.87 12.07
C GLU A 321 6.07 -17.05 12.91
N THR A 322 6.76 -16.77 14.03
CA THR A 322 7.24 -17.82 14.95
C THR A 322 6.06 -18.63 15.48
N PHE A 323 4.98 -17.97 15.87
CA PHE A 323 3.77 -18.58 16.38
C PHE A 323 2.65 -18.63 15.33
N VAL A 324 2.95 -19.04 14.10
CA VAL A 324 2.00 -19.04 12.96
C VAL A 324 0.71 -19.84 13.22
N LYS A 325 0.77 -20.86 14.07
CA LYS A 325 -0.37 -21.71 14.45
C LYS A 325 -1.27 -21.07 15.52
N ASP A 326 -0.80 -20.01 16.18
CA ASP A 326 -1.43 -19.41 17.34
C ASP A 326 -2.16 -18.10 16.98
N ALA A 327 -3.17 -17.77 17.78
CA ALA A 327 -3.83 -16.48 17.72
C ALA A 327 -3.02 -15.47 18.54
N VAL A 328 -2.01 -14.87 17.92
CA VAL A 328 -1.17 -13.83 18.55
C VAL A 328 -1.79 -12.44 18.39
N ARG A 329 -1.87 -11.72 19.52
CA ARG A 329 -2.13 -10.28 19.58
C ARG A 329 -0.99 -9.58 20.32
N LEU A 330 -0.61 -8.40 19.87
CA LEU A 330 0.46 -7.59 20.42
C LEU A 330 -0.06 -6.21 20.81
N PHE A 331 0.34 -5.74 21.98
CA PHE A 331 0.04 -4.39 22.47
C PHE A 331 1.34 -3.66 22.85
N PHE A 332 1.66 -2.60 22.11
CA PHE A 332 2.79 -1.72 22.39
C PHE A 332 2.37 -0.62 23.36
N ARG A 333 2.85 -0.72 24.59
CA ARG A 333 2.67 0.26 25.65
C ARG A 333 3.88 1.18 25.74
N PHE A 334 3.66 2.45 25.46
CA PHE A 334 4.70 3.48 25.54
C PHE A 334 4.47 4.36 26.77
N SER A 335 5.51 4.55 27.57
CA SER A 335 5.51 5.40 28.76
C SER A 335 6.67 6.40 28.72
N GLY A 336 6.71 7.37 29.64
CA GLY A 336 7.80 8.35 29.71
C GLY A 336 7.57 9.55 28.80
N PHE A 337 8.62 9.97 28.09
CA PHE A 337 8.62 11.13 27.19
C PHE A 337 7.64 10.93 26.02
N GLN A 338 6.92 11.97 25.61
CA GLN A 338 6.00 11.93 24.48
C GLN A 338 6.53 12.85 23.37
N PRO A 339 7.14 12.28 22.30
CA PRO A 339 7.66 13.08 21.20
C PRO A 339 6.57 13.90 20.50
N THR A 340 6.90 15.07 19.97
CA THR A 340 5.91 15.96 19.33
C THR A 340 5.17 15.27 18.18
N ALA A 341 5.91 14.55 17.33
CA ALA A 341 5.36 13.83 16.17
C ALA A 341 4.75 12.45 16.52
N PHE A 342 4.74 12.05 17.80
CA PHE A 342 4.38 10.69 18.20
C PHE A 342 2.93 10.31 17.86
N LYS A 343 1.99 11.23 18.10
CA LYS A 343 0.57 11.01 17.83
C LYS A 343 0.28 10.83 16.34
N GLU A 344 0.90 11.67 15.51
CA GLU A 344 0.75 11.63 14.05
C GLU A 344 1.39 10.37 13.48
N ALA A 345 2.61 10.04 13.90
CA ALA A 345 3.30 8.81 13.52
C ALA A 345 2.53 7.56 13.95
N GLY A 346 1.96 7.55 15.16
CA GLY A 346 1.10 6.48 15.65
C GLY A 346 -0.16 6.33 14.79
N ALA A 347 -0.86 7.42 14.49
CA ALA A 347 -2.04 7.40 13.65
C ALA A 347 -1.71 6.84 12.25
N PHE A 348 -0.64 7.33 11.62
CA PHE A 348 -0.15 6.80 10.34
C PHE A 348 0.15 5.30 10.43
N PHE A 349 0.87 4.87 11.47
CA PHE A 349 1.23 3.47 11.65
C PHE A 349 -0.01 2.57 11.80
N ARG A 350 -1.04 3.01 12.52
CA ARG A 350 -2.31 2.27 12.59
C ARG A 350 -2.97 2.11 11.23
N PHE A 351 -3.06 3.17 10.43
CA PHE A 351 -3.60 3.07 9.07
C PHE A 351 -2.75 2.12 8.21
N PHE A 352 -1.42 2.19 8.31
CA PHE A 352 -0.53 1.23 7.66
C PHE A 352 -0.83 -0.22 8.08
N LEU A 353 -1.11 -0.48 9.36
CA LEU A 353 -1.51 -1.81 9.84
C LEU A 353 -2.92 -2.22 9.36
N GLU A 354 -3.83 -1.26 9.16
CA GLU A 354 -5.18 -1.47 8.61
C GLU A 354 -5.09 -1.94 7.17
N GLU A 355 -4.29 -1.25 6.34
CA GLU A 355 -4.02 -1.65 4.94
C GLU A 355 -3.29 -3.00 4.83
N LYS A 356 -2.45 -3.32 5.82
CA LYS A 356 -1.82 -4.65 5.91
C LYS A 356 -2.75 -5.75 6.45
N GLY A 357 -3.98 -5.40 6.88
CA GLY A 357 -4.95 -6.35 7.42
C GLY A 357 -4.58 -6.92 8.79
N ILE A 358 -3.64 -6.31 9.51
CA ILE A 358 -3.10 -6.81 10.80
C ILE A 358 -3.41 -5.88 11.98
N PHE A 359 -4.15 -4.78 11.78
CA PHE A 359 -4.54 -3.85 12.84
C PHE A 359 -5.34 -4.47 13.99
N ARG A 360 -6.04 -5.59 13.75
CA ARG A 360 -6.75 -6.35 14.79
C ARG A 360 -5.83 -7.19 15.66
N ARG A 361 -4.55 -7.29 15.29
CA ARG A 361 -3.52 -8.07 15.98
C ARG A 361 -2.46 -7.20 16.62
N ILE A 362 -2.27 -5.97 16.17
CA ILE A 362 -1.25 -5.06 16.69
C ILE A 362 -1.92 -3.76 17.16
N PHE A 363 -1.75 -3.46 18.44
CA PHE A 363 -2.34 -2.32 19.13
C PHE A 363 -1.26 -1.40 19.69
N LEU A 364 -1.53 -0.09 19.76
CA LEU A 364 -0.62 0.90 20.34
C LEU A 364 -1.36 1.76 21.38
N SER A 365 -0.76 1.90 22.56
CA SER A 365 -1.29 2.69 23.68
C SER A 365 -1.60 4.15 23.35
N SER A 366 -0.88 4.76 22.40
CA SER A 366 -1.14 6.15 21.97
C SER A 366 -2.44 6.33 21.19
N LEU A 367 -3.07 5.24 20.76
CA LEU A 367 -4.26 5.24 19.89
C LEU A 367 -5.48 4.59 20.54
N GLY A 368 -5.32 4.06 21.76
CA GLY A 368 -6.38 3.41 22.52
C GLY A 368 -5.87 2.26 23.37
N GLU A 369 -6.77 1.75 24.21
CA GLU A 369 -6.54 0.54 24.98
C GLU A 369 -6.75 -0.72 24.12
N PRO A 370 -6.10 -1.84 24.46
CA PRO A 370 -6.37 -3.10 23.79
C PRO A 370 -7.82 -3.55 24.06
N PRO A 371 -8.34 -4.54 23.30
CA PRO A 371 -9.67 -5.11 23.54
C PRO A 371 -9.87 -5.55 25.00
N ALA A 372 -11.10 -5.47 25.51
CA ALA A 372 -11.40 -5.80 26.90
C ALA A 372 -11.06 -7.25 27.30
N ASP A 373 -10.97 -8.16 26.32
CA ASP A 373 -10.59 -9.57 26.51
C ASP A 373 -9.07 -9.82 26.36
N PHE A 374 -8.27 -8.76 26.14
CA PHE A 374 -6.82 -8.84 26.08
C PHE A 374 -6.23 -9.18 27.45
N GLN A 375 -5.37 -10.20 27.49
CA GLN A 375 -4.82 -10.79 28.71
C GLN A 375 -5.88 -11.35 29.66
N SER A 376 -6.98 -11.88 29.11
CA SER A 376 -7.96 -12.65 29.88
C SER A 376 -7.36 -13.96 30.40
N ILE A 377 -8.01 -14.57 31.40
CA ILE A 377 -7.62 -15.87 31.99
C ILE A 377 -7.51 -17.02 30.97
N HIS A 378 -8.08 -16.85 29.77
CA HIS A 378 -8.04 -17.82 28.68
C HIS A 378 -6.90 -17.57 27.68
N THR A 379 -5.98 -16.67 28.00
CA THR A 379 -4.85 -16.31 27.12
C THR A 379 -3.53 -16.52 27.84
N GLN A 380 -2.50 -16.90 27.08
CA GLN A 380 -1.14 -16.88 27.57
C GLN A 380 -0.62 -15.44 27.47
N GLY A 381 -0.55 -14.76 28.62
CA GLY A 381 -0.05 -13.40 28.74
C GLY A 381 1.48 -13.35 28.78
N TRP A 382 2.07 -12.58 27.87
CA TRP A 382 3.49 -12.26 27.84
C TRP A 382 3.70 -10.78 28.11
N LEU A 383 4.74 -10.43 28.88
CA LEU A 383 5.18 -9.07 29.11
C LEU A 383 6.65 -8.94 28.69
N LEU A 384 6.89 -8.21 27.61
CA LEU A 384 8.22 -7.89 27.12
C LEU A 384 8.63 -6.51 27.63
N GLY A 385 9.73 -6.43 28.38
CA GLY A 385 10.19 -5.19 29.00
C GLY A 385 9.37 -4.77 30.23
N GLY A 386 9.64 -3.56 30.73
CA GLY A 386 9.02 -3.04 31.96
C GLY A 386 9.34 -3.87 33.21
N GLU A 387 8.63 -3.58 34.30
CA GLU A 387 8.77 -4.31 35.57
C GLU A 387 8.18 -5.72 35.47
N PRO A 388 8.81 -6.73 36.13
CA PRO A 388 8.28 -8.09 36.16
C PRO A 388 6.88 -8.16 36.76
N ASP A 389 6.01 -8.96 36.14
CA ASP A 389 4.66 -9.23 36.62
C ASP A 389 4.54 -10.71 37.02
N THR A 390 4.11 -10.97 38.25
CA THR A 390 3.91 -12.34 38.77
C THR A 390 2.85 -13.14 38.01
N GLN A 391 1.94 -12.49 37.28
CA GLN A 391 0.83 -13.15 36.59
C GLN A 391 1.17 -13.53 35.13
N ARG A 392 2.32 -13.10 34.60
CA ARG A 392 2.63 -13.17 33.17
C ARG A 392 4.05 -13.66 32.94
N LYS A 393 4.31 -14.26 31.78
CA LYS A 393 5.69 -14.59 31.39
C LYS A 393 6.43 -13.30 31.05
N HIS A 394 7.40 -12.94 31.89
CA HIS A 394 8.22 -11.74 31.70
C HIS A 394 9.46 -12.06 30.88
N VAL A 395 9.71 -11.26 29.84
CA VAL A 395 10.93 -11.33 29.04
C VAL A 395 11.59 -9.94 29.09
N PRO A 396 12.80 -9.81 29.66
CA PRO A 396 13.47 -8.52 29.72
C PRO A 396 13.79 -8.03 28.32
N LEU A 397 13.38 -6.79 28.03
CA LEU A 397 13.54 -6.12 26.76
C LEU A 397 13.75 -4.63 27.00
N ALA A 398 14.72 -4.05 26.30
CA ALA A 398 14.93 -2.61 26.27
C ALA A 398 15.28 -2.19 24.84
N PHE A 399 14.67 -1.11 24.36
CA PHE A 399 15.06 -0.49 23.11
C PHE A 399 16.31 0.37 23.36
N PRO A 400 17.38 0.26 22.55
CA PRO A 400 18.58 1.05 22.73
C PRO A 400 18.33 2.53 22.43
N GLN A 401 18.64 3.40 23.40
CA GLN A 401 18.39 4.86 23.34
C GLN A 401 19.61 5.68 23.79
N SER A 402 20.81 5.08 23.85
CA SER A 402 22.03 5.78 24.28
C SER A 402 22.56 6.71 23.20
N GLU A 403 23.35 7.71 23.59
CA GLU A 403 24.10 8.55 22.63
C GLU A 403 25.06 7.71 21.77
N GLU A 404 25.64 6.65 22.34
CA GLU A 404 26.47 5.69 21.60
C GLU A 404 25.67 4.99 20.49
N PHE A 405 24.44 4.54 20.79
CA PHE A 405 23.56 3.98 19.78
C PHE A 405 23.21 5.03 18.71
N ALA A 406 22.90 6.26 19.12
CA ALA A 406 22.59 7.37 18.21
C ALA A 406 23.75 7.68 17.23
N ALA A 407 24.99 7.61 17.74
CA ALA A 407 26.21 7.89 17.00
C ALA A 407 26.71 6.72 16.13
N ALA A 408 26.19 5.51 16.34
CA ALA A 408 26.53 4.35 15.54
C ALA A 408 26.12 4.50 14.06
N ASP A 409 26.87 3.83 13.19
CA ASP A 409 26.54 3.72 11.76
C ASP A 409 25.15 3.08 11.58
N PRO A 410 24.30 3.54 10.63
CA PRO A 410 22.98 2.95 10.38
C PRO A 410 22.97 1.42 10.33
N GLY A 411 23.95 0.79 9.67
CA GLY A 411 24.01 -0.67 9.58
C GLY A 411 24.23 -1.36 10.93
N GLU A 412 24.99 -0.76 11.84
CA GLU A 412 25.19 -1.31 13.18
C GLU A 412 23.94 -1.09 14.06
N GLN A 413 23.26 0.06 13.92
CA GLN A 413 21.97 0.28 14.58
C GLN A 413 20.95 -0.78 14.16
N GLU A 414 20.81 -1.01 12.85
CA GLU A 414 19.89 -2.00 12.27
C GLU A 414 20.23 -3.42 12.73
N ARG A 415 21.51 -3.77 12.78
CA ARG A 415 22.00 -5.05 13.27
C ARG A 415 21.69 -5.26 14.75
N GLN A 416 21.95 -4.27 15.59
CA GLN A 416 21.65 -4.34 17.02
C GLN A 416 20.14 -4.51 17.27
N LEU A 417 19.32 -3.77 16.52
CA LEU A 417 17.87 -3.88 16.58
C LEU A 417 17.38 -5.27 16.11
N GLY A 418 17.89 -5.81 15.00
CA GLY A 418 17.51 -7.16 14.55
C GLY A 418 17.95 -8.25 15.52
N ALA A 419 19.16 -8.15 16.07
CA ALA A 419 19.66 -9.06 17.10
C ALA A 419 18.81 -9.03 18.38
N SER A 420 18.27 -7.85 18.74
CA SER A 420 17.35 -7.72 19.87
C SER A 420 16.06 -8.53 19.65
N VAL A 421 15.50 -8.53 18.44
CA VAL A 421 14.30 -9.30 18.07
C VAL A 421 14.57 -10.79 18.21
N VAL A 422 15.70 -11.28 17.67
CA VAL A 422 16.10 -12.69 17.79
C VAL A 422 16.30 -13.08 19.25
N THR A 423 16.90 -12.21 20.06
CA THR A 423 17.12 -12.46 21.49
C THR A 423 15.80 -12.58 22.25
N VAL A 424 14.83 -11.70 21.97
CA VAL A 424 13.48 -11.78 22.54
C VAL A 424 12.82 -13.10 22.18
N LEU A 425 12.84 -13.50 20.89
CA LEU A 425 12.23 -14.76 20.46
C LEU A 425 12.87 -15.97 21.11
N LYS A 426 14.21 -16.01 21.20
CA LYS A 426 14.93 -17.07 21.93
C LYS A 426 14.51 -17.18 23.38
N ARG A 427 14.34 -16.04 24.07
CA ARG A 427 13.85 -16.02 25.46
C ARG A 427 12.39 -16.45 25.55
N MET A 428 11.53 -15.99 24.64
CA MET A 428 10.14 -16.42 24.60
C MET A 428 10.01 -17.94 24.41
N ILE A 429 10.87 -18.55 23.61
CA ILE A 429 10.83 -20.00 23.40
C ILE A 429 11.52 -20.74 24.56
N GLY A 430 12.65 -20.23 25.06
CA GLY A 430 13.38 -20.85 26.17
C GLY A 430 12.66 -20.76 27.51
N ASP A 431 11.97 -19.66 27.79
CA ASP A 431 11.11 -19.48 28.97
C ASP A 431 9.72 -20.11 28.78
N ALA A 432 9.45 -20.73 27.63
CA ALA A 432 8.32 -21.67 27.52
C ALA A 432 8.55 -22.94 28.37
N ASP A 433 9.81 -23.29 28.67
CA ASP A 433 10.22 -24.48 29.42
C ASP A 433 10.25 -24.31 30.96
N ARG A 434 9.90 -23.13 31.49
CA ARG A 434 9.71 -22.87 32.93
C ARG A 434 8.27 -22.41 33.19
#